data_AF-D8RS80-F1
#
_entry.id   AF-D8RS80-F1
#
_cell.length_a   1.000
_cell.length_b   1.000
_cell.length_c   1.000
_cell.angle_alpha   90.00
_cell.angle_beta   90.00
_cell.angle_gamma   90.00
#
_symmetry.space_group_name_H-M   'P 1'
#
loop_
_entity.id
_entity.type
_entity.pdbx_description
1 polymer ?
#
loop_
_entity_poly.entity_id
_entity_poly.type
_entity_poly.pdbx_seq_one_letter_code
_entity_poly.pdbx_strand_id
1 'polypeptide(L)'
;MTRKNSVRLLAAMLLSLLLLVALHSTAPESFHFDLLRRLLSPKARAPPASSRDAQVILQRVSENGTRPCHNISTEAAYFFGLPMEGNGEEMITLSTEVSHKFWIVSYAADGSRRCHGGDFYEIDLSGHQWKSRPSVTDLGDGSYLVELRVDGEFTGIYTLRAILLYSNFHGMDHSATEWAVDKEVFRLQIHFTSSTGGSTRTTLPLCTSSDFTSKKPWLGKWTRTKFDESCALDEDGRYLCLRDDEQCDESQCSGALERLESNGWVYSAHCKFRIWSTTEAWKCLDGKKLFFWGDSNHRDTIRNLLNLVLGMNEIIEQRSIIINVTNPANPAQNLRVFQIYNGAPDPGKVFLGLRSLDEPAYLELVKKEFFQGGVPDAVILNSGLHDGHAWKIPGSLPQRPRPLHCSGSHCCGRATKHAWSSVTRSPWLEV
;
A
#
# COMPACT_ATOMS: atom_id res chain seq x y z
N MET A 1 -19.84 -71.95 9.68
CA MET A 1 -18.60 -71.16 9.53
C MET A 1 -18.96 -69.80 8.90
N THR A 2 -19.46 -68.86 9.69
CA THR A 2 -18.74 -67.79 10.45
C THR A 2 -18.34 -66.57 9.60
N ARG A 3 -19.34 -65.70 9.36
CA ARG A 3 -19.48 -64.29 9.84
C ARG A 3 -18.24 -63.43 10.19
N LYS A 4 -17.02 -63.75 9.75
CA LYS A 4 -15.79 -62.99 10.04
C LYS A 4 -15.12 -62.31 8.83
N ASN A 5 -15.63 -62.50 7.61
CA ASN A 5 -15.01 -61.89 6.41
C ASN A 5 -15.77 -60.70 5.79
N SER A 6 -16.96 -60.37 6.30
CA SER A 6 -17.75 -59.20 5.81
C SER A 6 -17.53 -57.92 6.62
N VAL A 7 -16.85 -58.00 7.78
CA VAL A 7 -16.58 -56.83 8.65
C VAL A 7 -15.26 -56.13 8.30
N ARG A 8 -14.35 -56.81 7.59
CA ARG A 8 -13.05 -56.21 7.18
C ARG A 8 -13.12 -55.38 5.91
N LEU A 9 -14.13 -55.57 5.05
CA LEU A 9 -14.32 -54.72 3.87
C LEU A 9 -15.06 -53.41 4.18
N LEU A 10 -15.98 -53.40 5.17
CA LEU A 10 -16.65 -52.18 5.63
C LEU A 10 -15.74 -51.28 6.49
N ALA A 11 -14.80 -51.86 7.25
CA ALA A 11 -13.85 -51.08 8.05
C ALA A 11 -12.79 -50.36 7.18
N ALA A 12 -12.42 -50.92 6.02
CA ALA A 12 -11.47 -50.27 5.09
C ALA A 12 -12.13 -49.13 4.28
N MET A 13 -13.43 -49.21 3.98
CA MET A 13 -14.15 -48.11 3.32
C MET A 13 -14.52 -46.98 4.27
N LEU A 14 -14.84 -47.25 5.55
CA LEU A 14 -15.08 -46.17 6.53
C LEU A 14 -13.80 -45.42 6.93
N LEU A 15 -12.64 -46.10 6.98
CA LEU A 15 -11.37 -45.43 7.29
C LEU A 15 -10.86 -44.59 6.10
N SER A 16 -11.23 -44.94 4.87
CA SER A 16 -10.91 -44.14 3.67
C SER A 16 -11.82 -42.91 3.54
N LEU A 17 -13.07 -42.98 4.00
CA LEU A 17 -13.99 -41.84 4.02
C LEU A 17 -13.71 -40.87 5.20
N LEU A 18 -13.16 -41.37 6.31
CA LEU A 18 -12.73 -40.55 7.45
C LEU A 18 -11.34 -39.93 7.27
N LEU A 19 -10.47 -40.46 6.39
CA LEU A 19 -9.20 -39.82 6.03
C LEU A 19 -9.30 -38.84 4.83
N LEU A 20 -10.35 -38.90 4.01
CA LEU A 20 -10.61 -37.92 2.95
C LEU A 20 -11.37 -36.67 3.42
N VAL A 21 -11.91 -36.67 4.64
CA VAL A 21 -12.49 -35.48 5.29
C VAL A 21 -11.47 -34.79 6.23
N ALA A 22 -10.32 -35.41 6.49
CA ALA A 22 -9.28 -34.90 7.41
C ALA A 22 -8.08 -34.21 6.71
N LEU A 23 -8.19 -33.89 5.41
CA LEU A 23 -7.15 -33.20 4.64
C LEU A 23 -7.71 -32.00 3.84
N HIS A 24 -8.67 -31.28 4.41
CA HIS A 24 -8.92 -29.88 4.07
C HIS A 24 -8.58 -29.03 5.29
N SER A 25 -7.41 -28.40 5.20
CA SER A 25 -6.86 -27.32 6.02
C SER A 25 -7.84 -26.68 7.01
N THR A 26 -7.90 -27.21 8.23
CA THR A 26 -8.53 -26.57 9.37
C THR A 26 -7.54 -25.62 10.01
N ALA A 27 -7.51 -24.36 9.56
CA ALA A 27 -7.48 -23.29 10.56
C ALA A 27 -8.88 -23.35 11.22
N PRO A 28 -8.99 -23.44 12.56
CA PRO A 28 -10.29 -23.59 13.18
C PRO A 28 -11.12 -22.33 12.93
N GLU A 29 -12.39 -22.49 12.56
CA GLU A 29 -13.38 -21.41 12.40
C GLU A 29 -13.34 -20.39 13.55
N SER A 30 -12.90 -20.81 14.74
CA SER A 30 -12.68 -19.95 15.90
C SER A 30 -11.70 -18.79 15.68
N PHE A 31 -10.71 -18.91 14.77
CA PHE A 31 -9.72 -17.84 14.55
C PHE A 31 -10.27 -16.71 13.67
N HIS A 32 -11.06 -17.05 12.65
CA HIS A 32 -11.75 -16.07 11.81
C HIS A 32 -12.97 -15.45 12.51
N PHE A 33 -13.67 -16.23 13.34
CA PHE A 33 -14.72 -15.69 14.21
C PHE A 33 -14.15 -14.78 15.29
N ASP A 34 -13.01 -15.06 15.92
CA ASP A 34 -12.46 -14.20 16.96
C ASP A 34 -11.97 -12.85 16.42
N LEU A 35 -11.39 -12.80 15.22
CA LEU A 35 -10.93 -11.55 14.61
C LEU A 35 -12.12 -10.63 14.28
N LEU A 36 -13.14 -11.15 13.60
CA LEU A 36 -14.36 -10.38 13.31
C LEU A 36 -15.21 -10.11 14.55
N ARG A 37 -15.31 -11.04 15.52
CA ARG A 37 -16.03 -10.79 16.78
C ARG A 37 -15.30 -9.77 17.65
N ARG A 38 -13.97 -9.68 17.60
CA ARG A 38 -13.20 -8.59 18.24
C ARG A 38 -13.37 -7.26 17.50
N LEU A 39 -13.42 -7.27 16.17
CA LEU A 39 -13.65 -6.08 15.34
C LEU A 39 -15.10 -5.58 15.40
N LEU A 40 -16.08 -6.47 15.60
CA LEU A 40 -17.52 -6.18 15.47
C LEU A 40 -18.30 -6.25 16.81
N SER A 41 -17.64 -6.45 17.96
CA SER A 41 -18.33 -6.45 19.26
C SER A 41 -18.31 -5.05 19.91
N PRO A 42 -19.46 -4.51 20.39
CA PRO A 42 -19.53 -3.23 21.11
C PRO A 42 -18.76 -3.21 22.44
N LYS A 43 -18.29 -4.39 22.90
CA LYS A 43 -17.42 -4.57 24.06
C LYS A 43 -16.03 -5.04 23.61
N ALA A 44 -15.45 -4.39 22.60
CA ALA A 44 -14.06 -4.61 22.25
C ALA A 44 -13.18 -4.35 23.49
N ARG A 45 -12.76 -5.44 24.15
CA ARG A 45 -11.63 -5.44 25.08
C ARG A 45 -10.45 -4.82 24.36
N ALA A 46 -9.65 -4.08 25.12
CA ALA A 46 -8.43 -3.42 24.67
C ALA A 46 -7.70 -4.24 23.60
N PRO A 47 -7.21 -3.58 22.53
CA PRO A 47 -6.63 -4.27 21.38
C PRO A 47 -5.56 -5.28 21.84
N PRO A 48 -5.38 -6.40 21.11
CA PRO A 48 -4.23 -7.27 21.35
C PRO A 48 -2.99 -6.40 21.40
N ALA A 49 -2.12 -6.65 22.38
CA ALA A 49 -0.92 -5.86 22.65
C ALA A 49 -0.32 -5.42 21.32
N SER A 50 -0.40 -4.11 21.04
CA SER A 50 0.06 -3.57 19.77
C SER A 50 1.49 -4.05 19.57
N SER A 51 1.88 -4.32 18.32
CA SER A 51 3.26 -4.73 18.03
C SER A 51 4.24 -3.79 18.75
N ARG A 52 5.41 -4.29 19.13
CA ARG A 52 6.42 -3.48 19.82
C ARG A 52 6.64 -2.13 19.12
N ASP A 53 6.61 -2.14 17.78
CA ASP A 53 6.74 -0.95 16.95
C ASP A 53 5.56 0.02 17.12
N ALA A 54 4.32 -0.47 17.13
CA ALA A 54 3.15 0.35 17.41
C ALA A 54 3.17 0.93 18.84
N GLN A 55 3.68 0.20 19.83
CA GLN A 55 3.86 0.74 21.19
C GLN A 55 4.87 1.87 21.22
N VAL A 56 6.01 1.71 20.52
CA VAL A 56 7.04 2.75 20.41
C VAL A 56 6.49 3.99 19.72
N ILE A 57 5.74 3.84 18.62
CA ILE A 57 5.11 4.97 17.93
C ILE A 57 4.10 5.66 18.85
N LEU A 58 3.19 4.93 19.49
CA LEU A 58 2.20 5.50 20.40
C LEU A 58 2.86 6.23 21.58
N GLN A 59 3.96 5.69 22.12
CA GLN A 59 4.74 6.37 23.14
C GLN A 59 5.31 7.70 22.61
N ARG A 60 5.97 7.70 21.44
CA ARG A 60 6.52 8.92 20.83
C ARG A 60 5.45 9.97 20.52
N VAL A 61 4.26 9.54 20.08
CA VAL A 61 3.11 10.44 19.89
C VAL A 61 2.64 11.04 21.22
N SER A 62 2.60 10.24 22.28
CA SER A 62 2.21 10.70 23.62
C SER A 62 3.20 11.68 24.24
N GLU A 63 4.48 11.55 23.90
CA GLU A 63 5.54 12.46 24.32
C GLU A 63 5.52 13.78 23.53
N ASN A 64 4.87 13.81 22.36
CA ASN A 64 4.84 15.00 21.52
C ASN A 64 4.18 16.21 22.22
N GLY A 65 4.80 17.38 22.14
CA GLY A 65 4.40 18.58 22.88
C GLY A 65 4.66 18.57 24.40
N THR A 66 5.20 17.50 25.00
CA THR A 66 5.45 17.44 26.47
C THR A 66 6.73 18.15 26.91
N ARG A 67 7.68 18.37 26.00
CA ARG A 67 8.94 19.08 26.25
C ARG A 67 9.05 20.29 25.31
N PRO A 68 9.80 21.35 25.68
CA PRO A 68 9.96 22.52 24.81
C PRO A 68 10.37 22.15 23.38
N CYS A 69 11.28 21.18 23.24
CA CYS A 69 11.77 20.78 21.94
C CYS A 69 10.81 19.88 21.15
N HIS A 70 9.74 19.33 21.75
CA HIS A 70 8.72 18.54 21.05
C HIS A 70 7.64 19.41 20.39
N ASN A 71 7.58 20.71 20.70
CA ASN A 71 6.58 21.63 20.13
C ASN A 71 7.14 22.54 19.02
N ILE A 72 8.31 22.21 18.49
CA ILE A 72 9.00 23.02 17.48
C ILE A 72 8.81 22.34 16.13
N SER A 73 8.29 23.03 15.13
CA SER A 73 8.14 22.45 13.79
C SER A 73 9.47 22.40 13.04
N THR A 74 9.57 21.48 12.10
CA THR A 74 10.70 21.39 11.17
C THR A 74 10.57 22.48 10.10
N GLU A 75 11.56 23.36 10.03
CA GLU A 75 11.66 24.42 9.02
C GLU A 75 12.54 23.99 7.85
N ALA A 76 13.68 23.36 8.16
CA ALA A 76 14.66 22.91 7.18
C ALA A 76 15.08 21.48 7.46
N ALA A 77 15.61 20.80 6.44
CA ALA A 77 16.20 19.48 6.59
C ALA A 77 17.46 19.38 5.73
N TYR A 78 18.49 18.75 6.29
CA TYR A 78 19.77 18.57 5.61
C TYR A 78 20.15 17.09 5.55
N PHE A 79 20.98 16.74 4.57
CA PHE A 79 21.29 15.37 4.21
C PHE A 79 22.75 15.08 4.54
N PHE A 80 22.99 13.92 5.14
CA PHE A 80 24.32 13.51 5.59
C PHE A 80 24.62 12.09 5.15
N GLY A 81 25.89 11.78 4.87
CA GLY A 81 26.35 10.42 4.56
C GLY A 81 26.42 10.07 3.07
N LEU A 82 25.98 10.98 2.17
CA LEU A 82 26.27 10.85 0.74
C LEU A 82 27.70 11.34 0.44
N PRO A 83 28.46 10.67 -0.45
CA PRO A 83 29.80 11.08 -0.81
C PRO A 83 29.72 12.34 -1.70
N MET A 84 29.88 13.51 -1.08
CA MET A 84 30.09 14.76 -1.81
C MET A 84 31.59 14.91 -2.06
N GLU A 85 32.04 14.67 -3.29
CA GLU A 85 33.43 14.93 -3.69
C GLU A 85 33.60 16.42 -4.04
N GLY A 86 34.63 17.05 -3.48
CA GLY A 86 35.07 18.39 -3.87
C GLY A 86 34.06 19.53 -3.65
N ASN A 87 34.21 20.58 -4.47
CA ASN A 87 33.70 21.95 -4.30
C ASN A 87 32.16 22.08 -4.37
N GLY A 88 31.42 20.97 -4.35
CA GLY A 88 29.96 20.93 -4.51
C GLY A 88 29.47 21.00 -5.97
N GLU A 89 30.39 20.93 -6.95
CA GLU A 89 30.06 21.00 -8.38
C GLU A 89 30.00 19.64 -9.07
N GLU A 90 30.64 18.60 -8.51
CA GLU A 90 30.63 17.26 -9.10
C GLU A 90 29.38 16.45 -8.71
N MET A 91 28.82 15.73 -9.69
CA MET A 91 27.63 14.90 -9.49
C MET A 91 27.97 13.71 -8.60
N ILE A 92 27.17 13.51 -7.54
CA ILE A 92 27.31 12.37 -6.64
C ILE A 92 27.20 11.07 -7.44
N THR A 93 28.21 10.22 -7.31
CA THR A 93 28.28 8.92 -7.97
C THR A 93 28.16 7.81 -6.94
N LEU A 94 27.22 6.89 -7.15
CA LEU A 94 26.99 5.72 -6.31
C LEU A 94 27.03 4.44 -7.16
N SER A 95 27.43 3.32 -6.58
CA SER A 95 27.37 2.03 -7.28
C SER A 95 25.97 1.41 -7.19
N THR A 96 25.52 0.74 -8.25
CA THR A 96 24.35 -0.15 -8.22
C THR A 96 24.64 -1.39 -7.36
N GLU A 97 23.61 -2.17 -7.03
CA GLU A 97 23.66 -3.40 -6.22
C GLU A 97 24.15 -3.23 -4.77
N VAL A 98 24.45 -2.01 -4.36
CA VAL A 98 24.84 -1.65 -3.00
C VAL A 98 23.70 -0.91 -2.32
N SER A 99 23.43 -1.26 -1.05
CA SER A 99 22.54 -0.49 -0.20
C SER A 99 23.31 0.71 0.35
N HIS A 100 22.93 1.91 -0.09
CA HIS A 100 23.51 3.17 0.41
C HIS A 100 22.61 3.72 1.49
N LYS A 101 23.25 4.18 2.57
CA LYS A 101 22.57 4.71 3.74
C LYS A 101 22.94 6.18 3.91
N PHE A 102 21.93 7.01 4.09
CA PHE A 102 22.11 8.42 4.38
C PHE A 102 21.05 8.89 5.37
N TRP A 103 21.29 10.04 5.99
CA TRP A 103 20.42 10.59 7.01
C TRP A 103 19.82 11.91 6.56
N ILE A 104 18.53 12.07 6.82
CA ILE A 104 17.86 13.37 6.85
C ILE A 104 17.90 13.83 8.30
N VAL A 105 18.34 15.06 8.54
CA VAL A 105 18.33 15.67 9.86
C VAL A 105 17.50 16.93 9.79
N SER A 106 16.47 17.00 10.62
CA SER A 106 15.53 18.10 10.67
C SER A 106 16.04 19.23 11.59
N TYR A 107 15.75 20.47 11.19
CA TYR A 107 16.14 21.69 11.89
C TYR A 107 14.96 22.62 12.06
N ALA A 108 14.95 23.32 13.18
CA ALA A 108 13.98 24.35 13.52
C ALA A 108 14.32 25.68 12.83
N ALA A 109 13.40 26.64 12.89
CA ALA A 109 13.55 27.97 12.28
C ALA A 109 14.72 28.79 12.88
N ASP A 110 15.11 28.51 14.12
CA ASP A 110 16.27 29.13 14.78
C ASP A 110 17.61 28.47 14.40
N GLY A 111 17.58 27.49 13.50
CA GLY A 111 18.75 26.73 13.07
C GLY A 111 19.18 25.63 14.05
N SER A 112 18.46 25.42 15.16
CA SER A 112 18.74 24.32 16.07
C SER A 112 18.30 22.97 15.48
N ARG A 113 19.06 21.92 15.76
CA ARG A 113 18.69 20.55 15.39
C ARG A 113 17.44 20.14 16.17
N ARG A 114 16.47 19.53 15.48
CA ARG A 114 15.30 18.91 16.12
C ARG A 114 15.78 17.83 17.09
N CYS A 115 15.21 17.80 18.29
CA CYS A 115 15.57 16.82 19.34
C CYS A 115 14.72 15.54 19.28
N HIS A 116 13.71 15.52 18.41
CA HIS A 116 12.61 14.57 18.43
C HIS A 116 12.10 14.32 17.02
N GLY A 117 11.72 13.07 16.77
CA GLY A 117 11.20 12.60 15.49
C GLY A 117 9.76 13.04 15.20
N GLY A 118 9.09 12.25 14.36
CA GLY A 118 7.70 12.43 13.97
C GLY A 118 7.45 13.20 12.68
N ASP A 119 8.49 13.64 11.99
CA ASP A 119 8.32 14.13 10.62
C ASP A 119 8.03 12.95 9.67
N PHE A 120 7.10 13.16 8.74
CA PHE A 120 6.78 12.20 7.71
C PHE A 120 7.43 12.65 6.39
N TYR A 121 8.55 12.02 6.07
CA TYR A 121 9.26 12.20 4.81
C TYR A 121 8.84 11.15 3.79
N GLU A 122 8.50 11.60 2.59
CA GLU A 122 8.39 10.77 1.41
C GLU A 122 9.66 10.91 0.58
N ILE A 123 10.24 9.79 0.16
CA ILE A 123 11.43 9.75 -0.70
C ILE A 123 11.01 9.27 -2.08
N ASP A 124 11.41 10.01 -3.11
CA ASP A 124 11.23 9.63 -4.51
C ASP A 124 12.60 9.48 -5.15
N LEU A 125 12.91 8.29 -5.67
CA LEU A 125 14.07 8.08 -6.52
C LEU A 125 13.59 7.70 -7.91
N SER A 126 13.71 8.63 -8.85
CA SER A 126 13.14 8.51 -10.19
C SER A 126 14.21 8.65 -11.27
N GLY A 127 14.33 7.63 -12.11
CA GLY A 127 15.14 7.60 -13.32
C GLY A 127 14.28 7.31 -14.56
N HIS A 128 14.93 7.19 -15.72
CA HIS A 128 14.24 7.04 -16.99
C HIS A 128 13.49 5.69 -17.12
N GLN A 129 14.08 4.61 -16.62
CA GLN A 129 13.56 3.23 -16.73
C GLN A 129 13.31 2.55 -15.39
N TRP A 130 13.57 3.26 -14.28
CA TRP A 130 13.46 2.72 -12.94
C TRP A 130 13.02 3.81 -11.98
N LYS A 131 12.17 3.45 -11.03
CA LYS A 131 11.79 4.32 -9.92
C LYS A 131 11.52 3.50 -8.66
N SER A 132 11.69 4.09 -7.49
CA SER A 132 11.25 3.51 -6.23
C SER A 132 10.90 4.60 -5.22
N ARG A 133 10.27 4.17 -4.12
CA ARG A 133 10.03 4.98 -2.93
C ARG A 133 10.82 4.40 -1.75
N PRO A 134 12.10 4.78 -1.58
CA PRO A 134 12.94 4.24 -0.51
C PRO A 134 12.33 4.44 0.88
N SER A 135 12.48 3.45 1.75
CA SER A 135 11.95 3.51 3.12
C SER A 135 12.70 4.53 3.97
N VAL A 136 11.95 5.23 4.84
CA VAL A 136 12.50 6.15 5.83
C VAL A 136 12.25 5.60 7.23
N THR A 137 13.30 5.52 8.04
CA THR A 137 13.22 5.12 9.46
C THR A 137 13.44 6.32 10.36
N ASP A 138 12.41 6.70 11.13
CA ASP A 138 12.52 7.72 12.17
C ASP A 138 13.31 7.21 13.39
N LEU A 139 14.49 7.78 13.62
CA LEU A 139 15.37 7.40 14.73
C LEU A 139 14.92 7.99 16.07
N GLY A 140 13.96 8.92 16.07
CA GLY A 140 13.31 9.47 17.26
C GLY A 140 14.02 10.69 17.85
N ASP A 141 15.13 11.12 17.26
CA ASP A 141 15.97 12.23 17.74
C ASP A 141 16.03 13.40 16.73
N GLY A 142 15.04 13.48 15.84
CA GLY A 142 15.00 14.44 14.74
C GLY A 142 15.86 14.06 13.53
N SER A 143 16.43 12.85 13.52
CA SER A 143 17.09 12.28 12.34
C SER A 143 16.36 11.05 11.80
N TYR A 144 16.49 10.85 10.49
CA TYR A 144 15.77 9.83 9.73
C TYR A 144 16.74 9.10 8.82
N LEU A 145 16.82 7.78 8.95
CA LEU A 145 17.67 6.94 8.10
C LEU A 145 16.92 6.61 6.81
N VAL A 146 17.56 6.83 5.67
CA VAL A 146 17.09 6.38 4.36
C VAL A 146 18.03 5.30 3.84
N GLU A 147 17.45 4.22 3.34
CA GLU A 147 18.18 3.13 2.68
C GLU A 147 17.76 3.06 1.22
N LEU A 148 18.70 3.31 0.31
CA LEU A 148 18.46 3.27 -1.13
C LEU A 148 19.28 2.16 -1.78
N ARG A 149 18.73 1.51 -2.81
CA ARG A 149 19.44 0.55 -3.65
C ARG A 149 18.86 0.60 -5.06
N VAL A 150 19.73 0.63 -6.06
CA VAL A 150 19.36 0.52 -7.48
C VAL A 150 19.94 -0.77 -8.03
N ASP A 151 19.12 -1.50 -8.77
CA ASP A 151 19.48 -2.75 -9.45
C ASP A 151 20.57 -2.50 -10.52
N GLY A 152 21.44 -3.50 -10.68
CA GLY A 152 22.66 -3.45 -11.49
C GLY A 152 22.45 -3.14 -12.97
N GLU A 153 21.30 -3.52 -13.51
CA GLU A 153 20.94 -3.31 -14.92
C GLU A 153 20.41 -1.89 -15.19
N PHE A 154 20.06 -1.12 -14.16
CA PHE A 154 19.50 0.22 -14.30
C PHE A 154 20.51 1.31 -13.90
N THR A 155 21.71 1.26 -14.45
CA THR A 155 22.68 2.38 -14.32
C THR A 155 22.14 3.63 -15.00
N GLY A 156 22.55 4.81 -14.52
CA GLY A 156 22.17 6.08 -15.14
C GLY A 156 21.98 7.20 -14.13
N ILE A 157 21.42 8.31 -14.62
CA ILE A 157 21.16 9.50 -13.79
C ILE A 157 19.75 9.41 -13.21
N TYR A 158 19.67 9.63 -11.91
CA TYR A 158 18.44 9.62 -11.14
C TYR A 158 18.22 10.94 -10.44
N THR A 159 16.96 11.33 -10.29
CA THR A 159 16.56 12.41 -9.40
C THR A 159 16.10 11.82 -8.07
N LEU A 160 16.82 12.13 -7.00
CA LEU A 160 16.41 11.85 -5.63
C LEU A 160 15.71 13.09 -5.06
N ARG A 161 14.50 12.91 -4.51
CA ARG A 161 13.75 13.96 -3.82
C ARG A 161 13.37 13.48 -2.42
N ALA A 162 13.35 14.43 -1.50
CA ALA A 162 12.74 14.22 -0.19
C ALA A 162 11.70 15.30 0.06
N ILE A 163 10.49 14.87 0.39
CA ILE A 163 9.32 15.72 0.57
C ILE A 163 8.85 15.57 2.02
N LEU A 164 8.84 16.67 2.75
CA LEU A 164 8.24 16.74 4.09
C LEU A 164 6.73 16.92 3.93
N LEU A 165 5.96 15.89 4.25
CA LEU A 165 4.50 15.95 4.17
C LEU A 165 3.85 16.41 5.48
N TYR A 166 4.40 15.97 6.62
CA TYR A 166 3.94 16.36 7.95
C TYR A 166 5.13 16.51 8.89
N SER A 167 5.05 17.43 9.86
CA SER A 167 6.02 17.50 10.97
C SER A 167 5.40 17.03 12.27
N ASN A 168 6.22 16.72 13.27
CA ASN A 168 5.79 16.50 14.67
C ASN A 168 4.58 15.58 14.83
N PHE A 169 4.55 14.45 14.13
CA PHE A 169 3.46 13.49 14.13
C PHE A 169 2.08 14.06 13.75
N HIS A 170 2.00 15.27 13.19
CA HIS A 170 0.73 15.89 12.84
C HIS A 170 -0.03 15.14 11.74
N GLY A 171 0.64 14.28 10.96
CA GLY A 171 -0.03 13.34 10.06
C GLY A 171 -0.95 12.34 10.77
N MET A 172 -0.74 12.11 12.07
CA MET A 172 -1.61 11.27 12.91
C MET A 172 -2.61 12.09 13.74
N ASP A 173 -2.61 13.41 13.62
CA ASP A 173 -3.64 14.21 14.27
C ASP A 173 -4.99 13.97 13.59
N HIS A 174 -6.06 14.08 14.37
CA HIS A 174 -7.43 13.88 13.91
C HIS A 174 -7.73 14.70 12.64
N SER A 175 -7.30 15.96 12.57
CA SER A 175 -7.39 16.79 11.36
C SER A 175 -6.01 17.07 10.77
N ALA A 176 -5.39 16.05 10.16
CA ALA A 176 -4.05 16.17 9.61
C ALA A 176 -3.95 17.21 8.48
N THR A 177 -5.01 17.42 7.69
CA THR A 177 -4.96 18.30 6.49
C THR A 177 -4.50 19.73 6.79
N GLU A 178 -4.84 20.28 7.96
CA GLU A 178 -4.41 21.63 8.36
C GLU A 178 -2.90 21.72 8.65
N TRP A 179 -2.26 20.57 8.89
CA TRP A 179 -0.84 20.44 9.21
C TRP A 179 -0.01 19.95 8.04
N ALA A 180 -0.62 19.75 6.86
CA ALA A 180 0.10 19.31 5.68
C ALA A 180 1.11 20.38 5.27
N VAL A 181 2.36 19.96 5.12
CA VAL A 181 3.48 20.85 4.76
C VAL A 181 3.73 20.81 3.25
N ASP A 182 3.75 19.61 2.66
CA ASP A 182 4.00 19.34 1.23
C ASP A 182 5.19 20.17 0.67
N LYS A 183 6.33 20.08 1.36
CA LYS A 183 7.55 20.85 1.05
C LYS A 183 8.64 19.92 0.58
N GLU A 184 9.09 20.09 -0.66
CA GLU A 184 10.35 19.49 -1.11
C GLU A 184 11.51 20.13 -0.35
N VAL A 185 12.13 19.36 0.55
CA VAL A 185 13.26 19.83 1.37
C VAL A 185 14.60 19.57 0.69
N PHE A 186 14.60 18.72 -0.34
CA PHE A 186 15.82 18.31 -1.03
C PHE A 186 15.53 17.72 -2.40
N ARG A 187 16.45 18.03 -3.32
CA ARG A 187 16.50 17.50 -4.68
C ARG A 187 17.95 17.39 -5.10
N LEU A 188 18.34 16.21 -5.57
CA LEU A 188 19.70 15.93 -6.03
C LEU A 188 19.67 15.01 -7.25
N GLN A 189 20.63 15.22 -8.15
CA GLN A 189 20.96 14.22 -9.18
C GLN A 189 22.06 13.28 -8.70
N ILE A 190 21.83 11.98 -8.85
CA ILE A 190 22.78 10.93 -8.51
C ILE A 190 23.05 10.10 -9.76
N HIS A 191 24.32 9.89 -10.07
CA HIS A 191 24.73 8.96 -11.11
C HIS A 191 25.00 7.58 -10.51
N PHE A 192 24.22 6.59 -10.91
CA PHE A 192 24.44 5.20 -10.54
C PHE A 192 25.30 4.48 -11.58
N THR A 193 26.45 3.98 -11.16
CA THR A 193 27.40 3.24 -12.00
C THR A 193 27.41 1.76 -11.66
N SER A 194 27.87 0.92 -12.58
CA SER A 194 28.01 -0.53 -12.31
C SER A 194 28.93 -0.77 -11.11
N SER A 195 28.53 -1.66 -10.22
CA SER A 195 29.44 -2.19 -9.20
C SER A 195 30.62 -2.94 -9.86
N THR A 196 31.76 -2.97 -9.17
CA THR A 196 33.00 -3.64 -9.60
C THR A 196 32.86 -5.17 -9.73
N GLY A 197 31.75 -5.76 -9.26
CA GLY A 197 31.44 -7.18 -9.40
C GLY A 197 30.75 -7.58 -10.71
N GLY A 198 30.51 -6.61 -11.62
CA GLY A 198 29.77 -6.82 -12.86
C GLY A 198 28.25 -6.81 -12.65
N SER A 199 27.53 -6.27 -13.63
CA SER A 199 26.06 -6.32 -13.66
C SER A 199 25.62 -7.73 -14.02
N THR A 200 25.25 -8.54 -13.02
CA THR A 200 24.57 -9.81 -13.29
C THR A 200 23.08 -9.54 -13.33
N ARG A 201 22.51 -9.60 -14.53
CA ARG A 201 21.06 -9.55 -14.72
C ARG A 201 20.44 -10.71 -13.95
N THR A 202 19.94 -10.40 -12.76
CA THR A 202 19.38 -11.41 -11.86
C THR A 202 17.90 -11.50 -12.15
N THR A 203 17.48 -12.59 -12.78
CA THR A 203 16.06 -12.86 -12.99
C THR A 203 15.37 -12.99 -11.63
N LEU A 204 14.42 -12.11 -11.35
CA LEU A 204 13.64 -12.19 -10.13
C LEU A 204 12.79 -13.48 -10.13
N PRO A 205 12.70 -14.20 -9.00
CA PRO A 205 11.77 -15.31 -8.87
C PRO A 205 10.33 -14.81 -8.87
N LEU A 206 9.39 -15.63 -9.33
CA LEU A 206 7.96 -15.29 -9.25
C LEU A 206 7.51 -15.20 -7.79
N CYS A 207 6.78 -14.14 -7.43
CA CYS A 207 6.24 -13.97 -6.08
C CYS A 207 5.29 -15.11 -5.70
N THR A 208 5.40 -15.55 -4.45
CA THR A 208 4.56 -16.58 -3.83
C THR A 208 3.89 -16.03 -2.57
N SER A 209 2.92 -16.76 -2.02
CA SER A 209 2.30 -16.40 -0.74
C SER A 209 3.31 -16.30 0.42
N SER A 210 4.43 -17.03 0.34
CA SER A 210 5.49 -16.96 1.36
C SER A 210 6.23 -15.62 1.36
N ASP A 211 6.28 -14.92 0.22
CA ASP A 211 6.97 -13.64 0.10
C ASP A 211 6.27 -12.53 0.88
N PHE A 212 4.93 -12.52 0.87
CA PHE A 212 4.07 -11.59 1.62
C PHE A 212 4.09 -11.81 3.13
N THR A 213 4.43 -13.02 3.57
CA THR A 213 4.52 -13.37 5.00
C THR A 213 5.97 -13.43 5.50
N SER A 214 6.92 -13.17 4.60
CA SER A 214 8.33 -13.21 4.94
C SER A 214 8.72 -12.06 5.86
N LYS A 215 9.79 -12.25 6.62
CA LYS A 215 10.42 -11.17 7.41
C LYS A 215 11.31 -10.27 6.55
N LYS A 216 11.43 -10.55 5.24
CA LYS A 216 12.26 -9.72 4.37
C LYS A 216 11.57 -8.37 4.20
N PRO A 217 12.31 -7.26 4.26
CA PRO A 217 11.75 -5.96 3.92
C PRO A 217 11.17 -5.99 2.51
N TRP A 218 9.96 -5.45 2.35
CA TRP A 218 9.34 -5.30 1.05
C TRP A 218 9.96 -4.09 0.34
N LEU A 219 10.84 -4.35 -0.62
CA LEU A 219 11.57 -3.31 -1.36
C LEU A 219 10.94 -3.14 -2.74
N GLY A 220 9.83 -2.43 -2.79
CA GLY A 220 9.09 -2.15 -4.01
C GLY A 220 9.84 -1.22 -4.97
N LYS A 221 9.78 -1.55 -6.25
CA LYS A 221 10.31 -0.74 -7.34
C LYS A 221 9.40 -0.85 -8.56
N TRP A 222 9.50 0.13 -9.44
CA TRP A 222 8.93 0.05 -10.77
C TRP A 222 10.04 0.11 -11.80
N THR A 223 9.92 -0.71 -12.82
CA THR A 223 10.85 -0.77 -13.94
C THR A 223 10.08 -0.61 -15.25
N ARG A 224 10.75 -0.09 -16.27
CA ARG A 224 10.18 0.12 -17.61
C ARG A 224 11.25 -0.15 -18.65
N THR A 225 11.32 -1.40 -19.08
CA THR A 225 12.30 -1.88 -20.07
C THR A 225 11.79 -1.77 -21.51
N LYS A 226 10.47 -1.70 -21.69
CA LYS A 226 9.78 -1.58 -22.97
C LYS A 226 8.75 -0.46 -22.88
N PHE A 227 8.80 0.51 -23.77
CA PHE A 227 7.96 1.70 -23.74
C PHE A 227 8.03 2.44 -25.06
N ASP A 228 7.04 3.30 -25.28
CA ASP A 228 7.04 4.26 -26.38
C ASP A 228 7.15 5.68 -25.80
N GLU A 229 8.24 6.38 -26.14
CA GLU A 229 8.47 7.77 -25.71
C GLU A 229 7.48 8.77 -26.31
N SER A 230 6.95 8.46 -27.48
CA SER A 230 5.99 9.30 -28.18
C SER A 230 4.55 9.12 -27.69
N CYS A 231 4.30 8.06 -26.91
CA CYS A 231 2.97 7.76 -26.43
C CYS A 231 2.47 8.79 -25.41
N ALA A 232 1.28 9.31 -25.69
CA ALA A 232 0.53 10.18 -24.79
C ALA A 232 -0.64 9.42 -24.15
N LEU A 233 -1.19 10.03 -23.10
CA LEU A 233 -2.46 9.58 -22.53
C LEU A 233 -3.58 9.74 -23.56
N ASP A 234 -4.49 8.76 -23.63
CA ASP A 234 -5.73 8.92 -24.39
C ASP A 234 -6.71 9.88 -23.68
N GLU A 235 -7.88 10.11 -24.28
CA GLU A 235 -8.91 11.01 -23.74
C GLU A 235 -9.44 10.55 -22.36
N ASP A 236 -9.32 9.26 -22.05
CA ASP A 236 -9.70 8.65 -20.78
C ASP A 236 -8.54 8.65 -19.76
N GLY A 237 -7.39 9.24 -20.10
CA GLY A 237 -6.22 9.30 -19.24
C GLY A 237 -5.47 7.96 -19.12
N ARG A 238 -5.47 7.13 -20.17
CA ARG A 238 -4.86 5.79 -20.19
C ARG A 238 -3.63 5.74 -21.10
N TYR A 239 -2.63 4.93 -20.73
CA TYR A 239 -1.47 4.67 -21.58
C TYR A 239 -1.61 3.35 -22.35
N LEU A 240 -2.22 3.42 -23.53
CA LEU A 240 -2.34 2.30 -24.48
C LEU A 240 -1.21 2.35 -25.52
N CYS A 241 0.03 2.20 -25.04
CA CYS A 241 1.23 2.56 -25.80
C CYS A 241 1.93 1.39 -26.48
N LEU A 242 1.74 0.18 -25.96
CA LEU A 242 2.53 -0.97 -26.35
C LEU A 242 1.81 -1.74 -27.45
N ARG A 243 2.58 -2.47 -28.25
CA ARG A 243 2.04 -3.34 -29.30
C ARG A 243 1.29 -4.52 -28.68
N ASP A 244 0.27 -5.00 -29.38
CA ASP A 244 -0.60 -6.10 -28.94
C ASP A 244 0.12 -7.42 -28.59
N ASP A 245 1.39 -7.58 -28.99
CA ASP A 245 2.22 -8.77 -28.76
C ASP A 245 3.36 -8.54 -27.74
N GLU A 246 3.44 -7.35 -27.13
CA GLU A 246 4.57 -6.93 -26.33
C GLU A 246 4.67 -7.68 -25.00
N GLN A 247 5.57 -8.67 -24.91
CA GLN A 247 5.76 -9.44 -23.67
C GLN A 247 6.61 -8.69 -22.64
N CYS A 248 6.44 -9.02 -21.37
CA CYS A 248 7.31 -8.49 -20.33
C CYS A 248 8.77 -8.94 -20.49
N ASP A 249 9.67 -8.14 -19.94
CA ASP A 249 11.01 -8.60 -19.63
C ASP A 249 10.95 -9.63 -18.50
N GLU A 250 11.27 -10.89 -18.82
CA GLU A 250 11.24 -12.00 -17.87
C GLU A 250 12.14 -11.81 -16.64
N SER A 251 13.08 -10.86 -16.64
CA SER A 251 13.83 -10.53 -15.42
C SER A 251 13.02 -9.72 -14.40
N GLN A 252 12.00 -8.97 -14.84
CA GLN A 252 11.24 -8.02 -14.01
C GLN A 252 9.77 -8.41 -13.80
N CYS A 253 9.14 -9.05 -14.79
CA CYS A 253 7.78 -9.58 -14.68
C CYS A 253 7.57 -10.73 -15.67
N SER A 254 6.38 -11.33 -15.72
CA SER A 254 6.08 -12.39 -16.70
C SER A 254 4.70 -12.21 -17.31
N GLY A 255 4.56 -12.51 -18.59
CA GLY A 255 3.31 -12.40 -19.34
C GLY A 255 3.21 -11.14 -20.21
N ALA A 256 2.01 -10.93 -20.73
CA ALA A 256 1.65 -9.89 -21.69
C ALA A 256 1.72 -8.47 -21.08
N LEU A 257 2.74 -7.69 -21.44
CA LEU A 257 2.97 -6.35 -20.88
C LEU A 257 1.98 -5.34 -21.44
N GLU A 258 1.54 -5.53 -22.69
CA GLU A 258 0.59 -4.68 -23.40
C GLU A 258 -0.77 -4.55 -22.71
N ARG A 259 -1.10 -5.51 -21.84
CA ARG A 259 -2.34 -5.49 -21.06
C ARG A 259 -2.34 -4.46 -19.94
N LEU A 260 -1.19 -3.88 -19.61
CA LEU A 260 -1.08 -2.83 -18.62
C LEU A 260 -1.24 -1.47 -19.29
N GLU A 261 -2.16 -0.65 -18.79
CA GLU A 261 -2.38 0.73 -19.26
C GLU A 261 -1.28 1.69 -18.74
N SER A 262 0.00 1.28 -18.71
CA SER A 262 1.09 1.92 -17.95
C SER A 262 2.29 2.44 -18.75
N ASN A 263 2.23 2.41 -20.10
CA ASN A 263 3.39 2.61 -20.97
C ASN A 263 4.60 1.77 -20.53
N GLY A 264 4.34 0.52 -20.15
CA GLY A 264 5.36 -0.48 -19.80
C GLY A 264 5.98 -0.38 -18.41
N TRP A 265 5.46 0.48 -17.52
CA TRP A 265 5.84 0.42 -16.11
C TRP A 265 5.27 -0.84 -15.45
N VAL A 266 6.14 -1.63 -14.85
CA VAL A 266 5.78 -2.82 -14.05
C VAL A 266 6.32 -2.67 -12.64
N TYR A 267 5.56 -3.17 -11.67
CA TYR A 267 6.00 -3.23 -10.28
C TYR A 267 6.68 -4.57 -9.99
N SER A 268 7.75 -4.54 -9.21
CA SER A 268 8.42 -5.71 -8.67
C SER A 268 8.99 -5.40 -7.28
N ALA A 269 9.38 -6.44 -6.54
CA ALA A 269 10.03 -6.30 -5.25
C ALA A 269 11.31 -7.17 -5.23
N HIS A 270 11.53 -7.94 -4.15
CA HIS A 270 12.51 -9.03 -4.15
C HIS A 270 12.08 -10.26 -4.98
N CYS A 271 10.90 -10.17 -5.60
CA CYS A 271 10.30 -11.14 -6.50
C CYS A 271 9.54 -10.38 -7.62
N LYS A 272 9.20 -11.07 -8.71
CA LYS A 272 8.44 -10.52 -9.84
C LYS A 272 6.99 -10.96 -9.83
N PHE A 273 6.14 -10.14 -10.43
CA PHE A 273 4.72 -10.44 -10.60
C PHE A 273 4.40 -10.99 -11.97
N ARG A 274 3.33 -11.80 -12.03
CA ARG A 274 2.77 -12.31 -13.27
C ARG A 274 1.59 -11.46 -13.71
N ILE A 275 1.60 -11.07 -14.98
CA ILE A 275 0.46 -10.50 -15.68
C ILE A 275 -0.37 -11.67 -16.20
N TRP A 276 -1.57 -11.84 -15.65
CA TRP A 276 -2.43 -12.97 -15.95
C TRP A 276 -3.15 -12.78 -17.29
N SER A 277 -3.26 -13.86 -18.07
CA SER A 277 -4.17 -13.87 -19.20
C SER A 277 -5.63 -13.92 -18.71
N THR A 278 -6.55 -13.46 -19.55
CA THR A 278 -7.99 -13.43 -19.23
C THR A 278 -8.51 -14.82 -18.91
N THR A 279 -8.12 -15.82 -19.70
CA THR A 279 -8.50 -17.22 -19.51
C THR A 279 -7.99 -17.76 -18.17
N GLU A 280 -6.74 -17.48 -17.81
CA GLU A 280 -6.18 -17.94 -16.54
C GLU A 280 -6.81 -17.24 -15.34
N ALA A 281 -7.07 -15.94 -15.46
CA ALA A 281 -7.72 -15.17 -14.42
C ALA A 281 -9.14 -15.69 -14.15
N TRP A 282 -9.96 -15.91 -15.18
CA TRP A 282 -11.28 -16.50 -15.02
C TRP A 282 -11.23 -17.89 -14.42
N LYS A 283 -10.29 -18.74 -14.86
CA LYS A 283 -10.09 -20.07 -14.26
C LYS A 283 -9.75 -19.99 -12.76
N CYS A 284 -8.99 -18.99 -12.34
CA CYS A 284 -8.63 -18.77 -10.94
C CYS A 284 -9.81 -18.25 -10.10
N LEU A 285 -10.56 -17.29 -10.66
CA LEU A 285 -11.62 -16.56 -9.96
C LEU A 285 -13.00 -17.18 -10.09
N ASP A 286 -13.16 -18.25 -10.85
CA ASP A 286 -14.44 -18.92 -11.03
C ASP A 286 -15.02 -19.43 -9.71
N GLY A 287 -16.27 -19.03 -9.44
CA GLY A 287 -17.01 -19.31 -8.22
C GLY A 287 -16.47 -18.60 -6.99
N LYS A 288 -15.52 -17.66 -7.16
CA LYS A 288 -14.89 -16.95 -6.04
C LYS A 288 -15.68 -15.73 -5.61
N LYS A 289 -15.51 -15.39 -4.34
CA LYS A 289 -16.07 -14.21 -3.69
C LYS A 289 -14.94 -13.34 -3.15
N LEU A 290 -14.81 -12.13 -3.68
CA LEU A 290 -13.84 -11.13 -3.26
C LEU A 290 -14.50 -10.05 -2.43
N PHE A 291 -13.92 -9.73 -1.27
CA PHE A 291 -14.42 -8.72 -0.36
C PHE A 291 -13.41 -7.59 -0.21
N PHE A 292 -13.76 -6.41 -0.67
CA PHE A 292 -12.97 -5.20 -0.59
C PHE A 292 -13.55 -4.29 0.50
N TRP A 293 -12.71 -3.87 1.43
CA TRP A 293 -13.04 -2.87 2.45
C TRP A 293 -12.01 -1.77 2.40
N GLY A 294 -12.40 -0.57 1.97
CA GLY A 294 -11.44 0.51 1.84
C GLY A 294 -12.02 1.79 1.25
N ASP A 295 -11.12 2.70 0.92
CA ASP A 295 -11.44 4.02 0.43
C ASP A 295 -11.64 4.05 -1.10
N SER A 296 -11.54 5.23 -1.71
CA SER A 296 -11.73 5.42 -3.15
C SER A 296 -10.73 4.65 -4.03
N ASN A 297 -9.57 4.24 -3.51
CA ASN A 297 -8.55 3.54 -4.32
C ASN A 297 -9.01 2.15 -4.78
N HIS A 298 -9.91 1.51 -4.04
CA HIS A 298 -10.47 0.21 -4.42
C HIS A 298 -11.30 0.27 -5.70
N ARG A 299 -11.91 1.43 -6.02
CA ARG A 299 -12.68 1.58 -7.26
C ARG A 299 -11.78 1.33 -8.47
N ASP A 300 -10.60 1.93 -8.49
CA ASP A 300 -9.67 1.81 -9.60
C ASP A 300 -9.05 0.40 -9.64
N THR A 301 -8.83 -0.20 -8.47
CA THR A 301 -8.37 -1.60 -8.34
C THR A 301 -9.37 -2.57 -8.96
N ILE A 302 -10.65 -2.44 -8.60
CA ILE A 302 -11.70 -3.34 -9.09
C ILE A 302 -11.92 -3.08 -10.57
N ARG A 303 -11.99 -1.83 -11.03
CA ARG A 303 -12.07 -1.52 -12.47
C ARG A 303 -10.93 -2.17 -13.24
N ASN A 304 -9.69 -2.12 -12.75
CA ASN A 304 -8.55 -2.77 -13.40
C ASN A 304 -8.66 -4.30 -13.40
N LEU A 305 -9.13 -4.91 -12.31
CA LEU A 305 -9.41 -6.34 -12.25
C LEU A 305 -10.48 -6.73 -13.29
N LEU A 306 -11.59 -6.02 -13.34
CA LEU A 306 -12.70 -6.34 -14.25
C LEU A 306 -12.29 -6.12 -15.71
N ASN A 307 -11.66 -4.99 -16.03
CA ASN A 307 -11.43 -4.61 -17.42
C ASN A 307 -10.11 -5.17 -17.95
N LEU A 308 -9.00 -4.98 -17.23
CA LEU A 308 -7.67 -5.37 -17.73
C LEU A 308 -7.38 -6.85 -17.52
N VAL A 309 -7.83 -7.42 -16.40
CA VAL A 309 -7.54 -8.82 -16.05
C VAL A 309 -8.63 -9.74 -16.60
N LEU A 310 -9.90 -9.39 -16.40
CA LEU A 310 -11.05 -10.23 -16.82
C LEU A 310 -11.61 -9.90 -18.20
N GLY A 311 -11.11 -8.85 -18.87
CA GLY A 311 -11.49 -8.50 -20.23
C GLY A 311 -12.93 -7.99 -20.35
N MET A 312 -13.44 -7.36 -19.30
CA MET A 312 -14.77 -6.74 -19.29
C MET A 312 -14.69 -5.26 -19.67
N ASN A 313 -15.85 -4.61 -19.77
CA ASN A 313 -15.95 -3.18 -20.05
C ASN A 313 -16.89 -2.51 -19.05
N GLU A 314 -16.55 -2.62 -17.76
CA GLU A 314 -17.35 -2.11 -16.65
C GLU A 314 -16.92 -0.70 -16.27
N ILE A 315 -17.91 0.14 -15.98
CA ILE A 315 -17.72 1.48 -15.42
C ILE A 315 -18.18 1.44 -13.96
N ILE A 316 -17.25 1.61 -13.04
CA ILE A 316 -17.55 1.60 -11.59
C ILE A 316 -17.49 3.03 -11.09
N GLU A 317 -18.65 3.65 -10.85
CA GLU A 317 -18.73 5.01 -10.29
C GLU A 317 -19.06 5.01 -8.80
N GLN A 318 -19.72 3.95 -8.33
CA GLN A 318 -20.23 3.84 -6.96
C GLN A 318 -19.11 3.49 -5.98
N ARG A 319 -19.14 4.09 -4.78
CA ARG A 319 -18.16 3.83 -3.72
C ARG A 319 -18.37 2.48 -3.02
N SER A 320 -19.59 1.97 -3.04
CA SER A 320 -19.92 0.63 -2.55
C SER A 320 -20.64 -0.11 -3.67
N ILE A 321 -20.19 -1.31 -3.98
CA ILE A 321 -20.73 -2.12 -5.07
C ILE A 321 -20.89 -3.58 -4.63
N ILE A 322 -21.96 -4.20 -5.11
CA ILE A 322 -22.23 -5.62 -4.97
C ILE A 322 -22.51 -6.13 -6.37
N ILE A 323 -21.54 -6.79 -6.97
CA ILE A 323 -21.65 -7.22 -8.38
C ILE A 323 -21.36 -8.71 -8.49
N ASN A 324 -22.18 -9.37 -9.30
CA ASN A 324 -21.91 -10.71 -9.80
C ASN A 324 -21.57 -10.54 -11.27
N VAL A 325 -20.35 -10.88 -11.64
CA VAL A 325 -19.87 -10.74 -13.01
C VAL A 325 -19.72 -12.13 -13.61
N THR A 326 -20.15 -12.26 -14.86
CA THR A 326 -20.15 -13.53 -15.59
C THR A 326 -19.16 -13.43 -16.74
N ASN A 327 -18.36 -14.47 -16.96
CA ASN A 327 -17.40 -14.46 -18.05
C ASN A 327 -18.13 -14.34 -19.41
N PRO A 328 -17.87 -13.28 -20.21
CA PRO A 328 -18.52 -13.10 -21.52
C PRO A 328 -18.25 -14.25 -22.50
N ALA A 329 -17.09 -14.91 -22.38
CA ALA A 329 -16.70 -16.03 -23.24
C ALA A 329 -17.16 -17.40 -22.70
N ASN A 330 -17.56 -17.48 -21.42
CA ASN A 330 -18.03 -18.72 -20.81
C ASN A 330 -19.04 -18.44 -19.68
N PRO A 331 -20.36 -18.42 -19.98
CA PRO A 331 -21.39 -18.06 -19.00
C PRO A 331 -21.49 -18.95 -17.76
N ALA A 332 -20.82 -20.11 -17.73
CA ALA A 332 -20.74 -20.94 -16.54
C ALA A 332 -19.83 -20.35 -15.46
N GLN A 333 -18.86 -19.52 -15.84
CA GLN A 333 -17.91 -18.93 -14.91
C GLN A 333 -18.44 -17.60 -14.36
N ASN A 334 -18.31 -17.44 -13.04
CA ASN A 334 -18.81 -16.26 -12.35
C ASN A 334 -17.85 -15.84 -11.22
N LEU A 335 -17.88 -14.55 -10.90
CA LEU A 335 -17.14 -13.96 -9.80
C LEU A 335 -18.07 -13.00 -9.06
N ARG A 336 -18.08 -13.08 -7.73
CA ARG A 336 -18.77 -12.11 -6.89
C ARG A 336 -17.76 -11.13 -6.29
N VAL A 337 -17.96 -9.84 -6.56
CA VAL A 337 -17.16 -8.77 -5.95
C VAL A 337 -18.06 -7.93 -5.06
N PHE A 338 -17.56 -7.70 -3.86
CA PHE A 338 -18.22 -6.85 -2.88
C PHE A 338 -17.24 -5.77 -2.43
N GLN A 339 -17.56 -4.51 -2.67
CA GLN A 339 -16.81 -3.36 -2.17
C GLN A 339 -17.65 -2.61 -1.16
N ILE A 340 -17.07 -2.42 0.03
CA ILE A 340 -17.61 -1.60 1.09
C ILE A 340 -16.72 -0.40 1.28
N TYR A 341 -17.32 0.77 1.15
CA TYR A 341 -16.64 2.02 1.44
C TYR A 341 -16.43 2.17 2.94
N ASN A 342 -15.20 2.07 3.39
CA ASN A 342 -14.87 2.17 4.81
C ASN A 342 -15.17 3.55 5.42
N GLY A 343 -15.34 4.59 4.59
CA GLY A 343 -15.49 5.96 5.07
C GLY A 343 -16.84 6.30 5.68
N ALA A 344 -17.94 5.61 5.32
CA ALA A 344 -19.25 5.68 5.99
C ALA A 344 -20.35 4.82 5.32
N PRO A 345 -21.44 4.50 6.04
CA PRO A 345 -22.67 3.94 5.46
C PRO A 345 -23.33 4.84 4.41
N ASP A 346 -23.20 6.15 4.62
CA ASP A 346 -23.62 7.19 3.68
C ASP A 346 -22.40 7.60 2.85
N PRO A 347 -22.38 7.37 1.52
CA PRO A 347 -21.24 7.71 0.67
C PRO A 347 -20.85 9.20 0.68
N GLY A 348 -21.76 10.09 1.12
CA GLY A 348 -21.49 11.52 1.30
C GLY A 348 -20.80 11.88 2.63
N LYS A 349 -20.72 10.93 3.57
CA LYS A 349 -19.95 11.04 4.81
C LYS A 349 -18.60 10.35 4.63
N VAL A 350 -17.56 10.90 5.25
CA VAL A 350 -16.18 10.43 5.11
C VAL A 350 -15.55 10.27 6.49
N PHE A 351 -14.46 9.51 6.58
CA PHE A 351 -13.60 9.40 7.76
C PHE A 351 -14.18 8.63 8.97
N LEU A 352 -15.17 7.74 8.78
CA LEU A 352 -15.63 6.86 9.86
C LEU A 352 -14.76 5.62 10.05
N GLY A 353 -14.10 5.13 8.99
CA GLY A 353 -13.31 3.90 9.03
C GLY A 353 -14.11 2.72 9.61
N LEU A 354 -13.52 2.01 10.57
CA LEU A 354 -14.21 0.92 11.28
C LEU A 354 -15.47 1.36 12.03
N ARG A 355 -15.58 2.64 12.43
CA ARG A 355 -16.76 3.15 13.13
C ARG A 355 -17.99 3.23 12.24
N SER A 356 -17.85 3.07 10.91
CA SER A 356 -19.00 2.86 10.02
C SER A 356 -19.87 1.68 10.47
N LEU A 357 -19.28 0.69 11.15
CA LEU A 357 -19.95 -0.50 11.70
C LEU A 357 -20.74 -0.25 12.99
N ASP A 358 -20.65 0.94 13.60
CA ASP A 358 -21.52 1.31 14.72
C ASP A 358 -22.97 1.51 14.25
N GLU A 359 -23.18 1.78 12.95
CA GLU A 359 -24.50 1.92 12.36
C GLU A 359 -25.11 0.52 12.15
N PRO A 360 -26.23 0.19 12.83
CA PRO A 360 -26.76 -1.17 12.81
C PRO A 360 -27.14 -1.69 11.42
N ALA A 361 -27.75 -0.86 10.56
CA ALA A 361 -28.16 -1.32 9.23
C ALA A 361 -26.96 -1.64 8.33
N TYR A 362 -25.87 -0.90 8.46
CA TYR A 362 -24.62 -1.07 7.75
C TYR A 362 -23.85 -2.28 8.25
N LEU A 363 -23.79 -2.47 9.57
CA LEU A 363 -23.24 -3.68 10.15
C LEU A 363 -23.98 -4.93 9.66
N GLU A 364 -25.31 -4.89 9.63
CA GLU A 364 -26.11 -6.00 9.12
C GLU A 364 -25.94 -6.19 7.60
N LEU A 365 -25.79 -5.12 6.81
CA LEU A 365 -25.43 -5.21 5.39
C LEU A 365 -24.08 -5.92 5.21
N VAL A 366 -23.04 -5.45 5.92
CA VAL A 366 -21.70 -6.03 5.86
C VAL A 366 -21.73 -7.50 6.26
N LYS A 367 -22.38 -7.85 7.38
CA LYS A 367 -22.51 -9.25 7.84
C LYS A 367 -23.24 -10.08 6.80
N LYS A 368 -24.40 -9.62 6.33
CA LYS A 368 -25.20 -10.34 5.33
C LYS A 368 -24.33 -10.64 4.12
N GLU A 369 -23.69 -9.64 3.55
CA GLU A 369 -22.94 -9.80 2.32
C GLU A 369 -21.64 -10.60 2.54
N PHE A 370 -20.99 -10.46 3.70
CA PHE A 370 -19.82 -11.26 4.06
C PHE A 370 -20.17 -12.75 4.21
N PHE A 371 -21.30 -13.10 4.85
CA PHE A 371 -21.67 -14.50 5.13
C PHE A 371 -22.59 -15.13 4.09
N GLN A 372 -23.24 -14.36 3.22
CA GLN A 372 -24.16 -14.89 2.21
C GLN A 372 -23.42 -15.80 1.24
N GLY A 373 -23.87 -17.05 1.15
CA GLY A 373 -23.29 -18.07 0.27
C GLY A 373 -21.91 -18.57 0.71
N GLY A 374 -21.50 -18.28 1.95
CA GLY A 374 -20.17 -18.60 2.49
C GLY A 374 -19.31 -17.35 2.73
N VAL A 375 -18.20 -17.54 3.44
CA VAL A 375 -17.19 -16.49 3.66
C VAL A 375 -16.45 -16.15 2.37
N PRO A 376 -15.91 -14.92 2.21
CA PRO A 376 -15.12 -14.56 1.03
C PRO A 376 -13.85 -15.42 0.90
N ASP A 377 -13.45 -15.72 -0.33
CA ASP A 377 -12.19 -16.40 -0.63
C ASP A 377 -10.97 -15.47 -0.39
N ALA A 378 -11.17 -14.16 -0.53
CA ALA A 378 -10.16 -13.15 -0.22
C ALA A 378 -10.80 -11.90 0.36
N VAL A 379 -10.08 -11.29 1.32
CA VAL A 379 -10.43 -10.00 1.92
C VAL A 379 -9.30 -9.02 1.61
N ILE A 380 -9.61 -7.99 0.84
CA ILE A 380 -8.69 -6.93 0.44
C ILE A 380 -9.04 -5.71 1.28
N LEU A 381 -8.08 -5.29 2.11
CA LEU A 381 -8.23 -4.16 3.01
C LEU A 381 -7.33 -3.02 2.55
N ASN A 382 -7.90 -1.84 2.40
CA ASN A 382 -7.13 -0.60 2.31
C ASN A 382 -7.61 0.29 3.44
N SER A 383 -6.66 0.87 4.18
CA SER A 383 -6.97 1.87 5.18
C SER A 383 -5.97 3.00 5.14
N GLY A 384 -6.48 4.23 5.18
CA GLY A 384 -5.68 5.44 5.33
C GLY A 384 -5.70 5.97 6.76
N LEU A 385 -4.80 6.90 7.07
CA LEU A 385 -4.78 7.64 8.35
C LEU A 385 -6.15 8.22 8.72
N HIS A 386 -6.92 8.61 7.71
CA HIS A 386 -8.24 9.20 7.86
C HIS A 386 -9.31 8.23 8.38
N ASP A 387 -9.09 6.91 8.35
CA ASP A 387 -10.00 5.91 8.92
C ASP A 387 -9.90 5.82 10.45
N GLY A 388 -8.79 6.30 11.02
CA GLY A 388 -8.58 6.39 12.46
C GLY A 388 -9.29 7.58 13.11
N HIS A 389 -9.80 8.54 12.31
CA HIS A 389 -10.37 9.80 12.79
C HIS A 389 -11.46 9.57 13.84
N ALA A 390 -12.41 8.68 13.57
CA ALA A 390 -13.52 8.46 14.46
C ALA A 390 -13.21 7.49 15.63
N TRP A 391 -11.98 6.96 15.71
CA TRP A 391 -11.57 5.98 16.73
C TRP A 391 -11.40 6.65 18.09
N LYS A 392 -12.13 6.17 19.09
CA LYS A 392 -11.99 6.66 20.47
C LYS A 392 -10.87 5.88 21.16
N ILE A 393 -9.75 6.55 21.45
CA ILE A 393 -8.69 5.96 22.28
C ILE A 393 -9.20 5.92 23.74
N PRO A 394 -9.28 4.75 24.40
CA PRO A 394 -9.51 4.67 25.83
C PRO A 394 -8.36 5.39 26.55
N GLY A 395 -8.65 6.47 27.28
CA GLY A 395 -7.63 7.28 27.96
C GLY A 395 -7.13 8.51 27.19
N SER A 396 -7.91 9.00 26.21
CA SER A 396 -7.81 10.34 25.58
C SER A 396 -6.47 11.06 25.76
N LEU A 397 -5.57 10.91 24.77
CA LEU A 397 -4.54 11.90 24.55
C LEU A 397 -5.23 13.28 24.43
N PRO A 398 -4.74 14.33 25.12
CA PRO A 398 -5.38 15.63 25.11
C PRO A 398 -5.60 16.10 23.66
N GLN A 399 -6.80 16.58 23.36
CA GLN A 399 -7.03 17.31 22.11
C GLN A 399 -6.07 18.50 22.11
N ARG A 400 -5.13 18.52 21.15
CA ARG A 400 -4.20 19.65 21.04
C ARG A 400 -5.00 20.89 20.63
N PRO A 401 -4.84 22.03 21.33
CA PRO A 401 -5.53 23.25 20.96
C PRO A 401 -5.11 23.68 19.56
N ARG A 402 -6.09 24.16 18.78
CA ARG A 402 -5.84 24.77 17.48
C ARG A 402 -4.89 25.95 17.65
N PRO A 403 -3.88 26.16 16.79
CA PRO A 403 -3.15 27.42 16.78
C PRO A 403 -4.10 28.55 16.40
N LEU A 404 -4.39 29.44 17.35
CA LEU A 404 -4.99 30.74 17.11
C LEU A 404 -3.90 31.67 16.56
N HIS A 405 -3.58 31.59 15.28
CA HIS A 405 -2.78 32.63 14.63
C HIS A 405 -3.25 32.88 13.18
N CYS A 406 -4.23 33.76 13.06
CA CYS A 406 -4.36 34.67 11.91
C CYS A 406 -4.14 36.09 12.44
N SER A 407 -2.92 36.62 12.32
CA SER A 407 -2.68 38.06 12.39
C SER A 407 -2.24 38.52 11.01
N GLY A 408 -3.18 39.10 10.27
CA GLY A 408 -2.92 39.61 8.93
C GLY A 408 -4.15 39.47 8.05
N SER A 409 -4.84 40.57 7.82
CA SER A 409 -5.99 40.68 6.94
C SER A 409 -5.59 40.44 5.48
N HIS A 410 -5.53 39.18 5.04
CA HIS A 410 -5.75 38.72 3.66
C HIS A 410 -5.64 37.19 3.60
N CYS A 411 -6.75 36.48 3.84
CA CYS A 411 -6.94 35.10 3.39
C CYS A 411 -8.44 34.79 3.34
N CYS A 412 -9.12 35.32 2.31
CA CYS A 412 -10.40 34.79 1.87
C CYS A 412 -10.19 33.99 0.59
N GLY A 413 -10.41 32.68 0.69
CA GLY A 413 -10.87 31.83 -0.40
C GLY A 413 -9.88 31.54 -1.53
N ARG A 414 -9.10 30.44 -1.39
CA ARG A 414 -8.82 29.44 -2.44
C ARG A 414 -7.79 28.43 -1.93
N ALA A 415 -8.26 27.39 -1.23
CA ALA A 415 -7.44 26.20 -0.99
C ALA A 415 -8.34 25.01 -0.60
N THR A 416 -9.23 24.58 -1.51
CA THR A 416 -10.12 23.43 -1.24
C THR A 416 -10.12 22.35 -2.32
N LYS A 417 -9.14 22.32 -3.23
CA LYS A 417 -9.05 21.23 -4.23
C LYS A 417 -7.67 20.66 -4.53
N HIS A 418 -6.57 21.25 -4.05
CA HIS A 418 -5.22 20.81 -4.49
C HIS A 418 -4.45 19.93 -3.49
N ALA A 419 -4.66 20.06 -2.18
CA ALA A 419 -3.84 19.36 -1.17
C ALA A 419 -4.03 17.82 -1.13
N TRP A 420 -5.17 17.31 -1.58
CA TRP A 420 -5.36 15.85 -1.69
C TRP A 420 -5.02 15.32 -3.09
N SER A 421 -5.00 16.18 -4.12
CA SER A 421 -4.58 15.78 -5.46
C SER A 421 -3.06 15.61 -5.60
N SER A 422 -2.25 16.27 -4.74
CA SER A 422 -0.79 16.08 -4.72
C SER A 422 -0.39 14.83 -3.94
N VAL A 423 -1.09 14.52 -2.85
CA VAL A 423 -0.89 13.29 -2.05
C VAL A 423 -1.41 12.04 -2.76
N THR A 424 -2.30 12.18 -3.74
CA THR A 424 -2.76 11.08 -4.63
C THR A 424 -2.24 11.19 -6.07
N ARG A 425 -1.15 11.92 -6.34
CA ARG A 425 -0.43 11.81 -7.63
C ARG A 425 0.48 10.57 -7.65
N SER A 426 -0.15 9.41 -7.51
CA SER A 426 0.32 8.16 -8.09
C SER A 426 -0.88 7.49 -8.76
N PRO A 427 -0.96 7.44 -10.10
CA PRO A 427 -1.49 6.25 -10.71
C PRO A 427 -0.51 5.11 -10.35
N TRP A 428 -0.97 3.87 -10.30
CA TRP A 428 -0.18 2.66 -9.98
C TRP A 428 -0.17 2.26 -8.50
N LEU A 429 -1.30 1.66 -8.14
CA LEU A 429 -1.53 0.69 -7.07
C LEU A 429 -0.31 -0.14 -6.66
N GLU A 430 0.06 -0.02 -5.39
CA GLU A 430 0.63 -1.13 -4.63
C GLU A 430 -0.48 -2.18 -4.43
N VAL A 431 -0.17 -3.43 -4.78
CA VAL A 431 -1.09 -4.59 -4.78
C VAL A 431 -1.11 -5.27 -3.42
#